data_AF-A0A3D3QA80-F1
#
_entry.id   AF-A0A3D3QA80-F1
#
_cell.length_a   1.000
_cell.length_b   1.000
_cell.length_c   1.000
_cell.angle_alpha   90.00
_cell.angle_beta   90.00
_cell.angle_gamma   90.00
#
_symmetry.space_group_name_H-M   'P 1'
#
loop_
_entity.id
_entity.type
_entity.pdbx_description
1 polymer ?
#
loop_
_entity_poly.entity_id
_entity_poly.type
_entity_poly.pdbx_seq_one_letter_code
_entity_poly.pdbx_strand_id
1 'polypeptide(L)'
;ALTIGVVTRPFSFEGRKRAAQADIGIGELKAAVDTMIVVPNDRLLQVSDAGTPVLEAFRMADQVLYQGVDGITSLIMTPGLINLDFADVKAVMTGAGSALMGIGHGTGENRAEDAAKAAVSSPLLEASIDGAKGVLLSIAGPSDMALHEVNRAAEMITKVAHPDANIIFGAVIDDGLGDEVRVTVIAAGFDKLGNGNAHGRNGRINRLMEAPAETKREPVPSLLDDEDDEMFKPAPATVVFDADEDLDIPDFLKS
;
A
#
# COMPACT_ATOMS: atom_id res chain seq x y z
N ALA A 1 -12.42 -9.69 -20.23
CA ALA A 1 -13.14 -8.66 -19.45
C ALA A 1 -12.10 -7.78 -18.77
N LEU A 2 -12.48 -6.59 -18.29
CA LEU A 2 -11.66 -5.81 -17.36
C LEU A 2 -12.15 -6.12 -15.94
N THR A 3 -11.28 -6.60 -15.07
CA THR A 3 -11.62 -6.98 -13.69
C THR A 3 -10.97 -6.00 -12.72
N ILE A 4 -11.79 -5.28 -11.97
CA ILE A 4 -11.33 -4.29 -10.99
C ILE A 4 -11.78 -4.76 -9.61
N GLY A 5 -10.83 -4.89 -8.68
CA GLY A 5 -11.11 -5.17 -7.28
C GLY A 5 -11.08 -3.89 -6.46
N VAL A 6 -12.15 -3.59 -5.73
CA VAL A 6 -12.18 -2.50 -4.75
C VAL A 6 -12.37 -3.12 -3.37
N VAL A 7 -11.37 -2.96 -2.50
CA VAL A 7 -11.32 -3.65 -1.19
C VAL A 7 -10.83 -2.70 -0.10
N THR A 8 -11.23 -2.97 1.14
CA THR A 8 -10.76 -2.22 2.31
C THR A 8 -9.73 -3.02 3.11
N ARG A 9 -8.78 -2.31 3.73
CA ARG A 9 -8.02 -2.84 4.87
C ARG A 9 -8.79 -2.53 6.15
N PRO A 10 -8.84 -3.47 7.12
CA PRO A 10 -9.58 -3.26 8.37
C PRO A 10 -8.99 -2.11 9.18
N PHE A 11 -9.77 -1.56 10.11
CA PHE A 11 -9.27 -0.59 11.07
C PHE A 11 -8.24 -1.23 12.02
N SER A 12 -7.25 -0.45 12.45
CA SER A 12 -6.24 -0.88 13.42
C SER A 12 -6.84 -1.41 14.73
N PHE A 13 -7.99 -0.88 15.15
CA PHE A 13 -8.69 -1.33 16.37
C PHE A 13 -9.34 -2.71 16.24
N GLU A 14 -9.55 -3.23 15.03
CA GLU A 14 -10.13 -4.56 14.82
C GLU A 14 -9.13 -5.70 15.14
N GLY A 15 -7.86 -5.36 15.32
CA GLY A 15 -6.80 -6.24 15.81
C GLY A 15 -5.91 -6.85 14.72
N ARG A 16 -4.68 -7.18 15.10
CA ARG A 16 -3.61 -7.65 14.19
C ARG A 16 -3.99 -8.91 13.40
N LYS A 17 -4.82 -9.79 13.98
CA LYS A 17 -5.26 -11.02 13.30
C LYS A 17 -6.09 -10.70 12.04
N ARG A 18 -6.98 -9.70 12.10
CA ARG A 18 -7.76 -9.30 10.91
C ARG A 18 -6.88 -8.63 9.86
N ALA A 19 -5.95 -7.77 10.29
CA ALA A 19 -5.00 -7.13 9.38
C ALA A 19 -4.15 -8.16 8.60
N ALA A 20 -3.58 -9.15 9.30
CA ALA A 20 -2.81 -10.21 8.65
C ALA A 20 -3.65 -11.05 7.66
N GLN A 21 -4.91 -11.33 8.00
CA GLN A 21 -5.84 -12.02 7.09
C GLN A 21 -6.17 -11.17 5.86
N ALA A 22 -6.37 -9.87 6.04
CA ALA A 22 -6.63 -8.93 4.94
C ALA A 22 -5.43 -8.84 3.98
N ASP A 23 -4.20 -8.76 4.49
CA ASP A 23 -3.00 -8.69 3.65
C ASP A 23 -2.81 -9.94 2.79
N ILE A 24 -3.09 -11.13 3.35
CA ILE A 24 -3.07 -12.39 2.59
C ILE A 24 -4.14 -12.36 1.49
N GLY A 25 -5.38 -12.02 1.84
CA GLY A 25 -6.49 -11.97 0.86
C GLY A 25 -6.28 -10.93 -0.24
N ILE A 26 -5.75 -9.75 0.10
CA ILE A 26 -5.35 -8.70 -0.85
C ILE A 26 -4.26 -9.22 -1.79
N GLY A 27 -3.27 -9.95 -1.26
CA GLY A 27 -2.20 -10.56 -2.05
C GLY A 27 -2.73 -11.59 -3.07
N GLU A 28 -3.63 -12.47 -2.64
CA GLU A 28 -4.26 -13.47 -3.52
C GLU A 28 -5.15 -12.81 -4.57
N LEU A 29 -5.96 -11.82 -4.18
CA LEU A 29 -6.87 -11.12 -5.09
C LEU A 29 -6.11 -10.33 -6.16
N LYS A 30 -4.95 -9.77 -5.82
CA LYS A 30 -4.09 -9.03 -6.78
C LYS A 30 -3.70 -9.88 -7.99
N ALA A 31 -3.58 -11.20 -7.84
CA ALA A 31 -3.27 -12.10 -8.95
C ALA A 31 -4.47 -12.39 -9.87
N ALA A 32 -5.69 -12.11 -9.42
CA ALA A 32 -6.94 -12.40 -10.13
C ALA A 32 -7.59 -11.17 -10.77
N VAL A 33 -7.12 -9.95 -10.47
CA VAL A 33 -7.69 -8.68 -10.96
C VAL A 33 -6.66 -7.90 -11.80
N ASP A 34 -7.15 -7.10 -12.75
CA ASP A 34 -6.29 -6.24 -13.58
C ASP A 34 -5.80 -5.02 -12.80
N THR A 35 -6.68 -4.44 -11.97
CA THR A 35 -6.41 -3.33 -11.06
C THR A 35 -7.07 -3.59 -9.71
N MET A 36 -6.36 -3.29 -8.64
CA MET A 36 -6.84 -3.37 -7.27
C MET A 36 -6.74 -2.01 -6.58
N ILE A 37 -7.89 -1.47 -6.17
CA ILE A 37 -8.00 -0.25 -5.36
C ILE A 37 -8.10 -0.70 -3.90
N VAL A 38 -7.09 -0.35 -3.11
CA VAL A 38 -7.04 -0.69 -1.68
C VAL A 38 -7.35 0.55 -0.87
N VAL A 39 -8.43 0.51 -0.09
CA VAL A 39 -8.87 1.59 0.78
C VAL A 39 -8.45 1.30 2.22
N PRO A 40 -7.48 2.04 2.79
CA PRO A 40 -7.12 1.88 4.20
C PRO A 40 -8.15 2.52 5.13
N ASN A 41 -8.93 1.72 5.86
CA ASN A 41 -9.98 2.25 6.76
C ASN A 41 -9.42 3.20 7.84
N ASP A 42 -8.17 3.02 8.26
CA ASP A 42 -7.52 3.95 9.21
C ASP A 42 -7.43 5.40 8.71
N ARG A 43 -7.49 5.62 7.39
CA ARG A 43 -7.52 6.98 6.81
C ARG A 43 -8.86 7.65 6.99
N LEU A 44 -9.93 6.87 7.12
CA LEU A 44 -11.26 7.40 7.42
C LEU A 44 -11.29 8.04 8.80
N LEU A 45 -10.44 7.56 9.74
CA LEU A 45 -10.29 8.17 11.06
C LEU A 45 -9.65 9.56 11.01
N GLN A 46 -8.90 9.89 9.96
CA GLN A 46 -8.24 11.20 9.80
C GLN A 46 -9.21 12.26 9.27
N VAL A 47 -10.29 11.83 8.61
CA VAL A 47 -11.34 12.71 8.08
C VAL A 47 -12.59 12.72 8.97
N SER A 48 -12.68 11.84 9.96
CA SER A 48 -13.78 11.79 10.94
C SER A 48 -13.45 12.51 12.23
N ASP A 49 -14.46 13.05 12.90
CA ASP A 49 -14.31 13.65 14.23
C ASP A 49 -14.05 12.60 15.31
N ALA A 50 -13.39 12.99 16.41
CA ALA A 50 -13.09 12.10 17.54
C ALA A 50 -14.34 11.52 18.23
N GLY A 51 -15.53 12.11 17.99
CA GLY A 51 -16.82 11.63 18.50
C GLY A 51 -17.56 10.69 17.57
N THR A 52 -17.03 10.38 16.38
CA THR A 52 -17.73 9.56 15.38
C THR A 52 -17.96 8.14 15.90
N PRO A 53 -19.22 7.65 15.94
CA PRO A 53 -19.51 6.28 16.35
C PRO A 53 -18.89 5.25 15.41
N VAL A 54 -18.54 4.08 15.95
CA VAL A 54 -17.96 2.97 15.17
C VAL A 54 -18.84 2.58 13.97
N LEU A 55 -20.17 2.57 14.15
CA LEU A 55 -21.10 2.27 13.06
C LEU A 55 -20.97 3.27 11.91
N GLU A 56 -20.80 4.55 12.22
CA GLU A 56 -20.66 5.59 11.21
C GLU A 56 -19.31 5.48 10.48
N ALA A 57 -18.23 5.11 11.19
CA ALA A 57 -16.93 4.84 10.57
C ALA A 57 -17.00 3.70 9.54
N PHE A 58 -17.77 2.64 9.79
CA PHE A 58 -18.02 1.59 8.79
C PHE A 58 -18.84 2.09 7.60
N ARG A 59 -19.85 2.94 7.83
CA ARG A 59 -20.62 3.56 6.74
C ARG A 59 -19.75 4.47 5.87
N MET A 60 -18.78 5.16 6.46
CA MET A 60 -17.79 5.93 5.69
C MET A 60 -16.96 5.02 4.79
N ALA A 61 -16.57 3.83 5.26
CA ALA A 61 -15.83 2.87 4.44
C ALA A 61 -16.69 2.37 3.25
N ASP A 62 -17.96 2.04 3.51
CA ASP A 62 -18.91 1.65 2.47
C ASP A 62 -19.12 2.77 1.45
N GLN A 63 -19.19 4.02 1.91
CA GLN A 63 -19.34 5.18 1.03
C GLN A 63 -18.12 5.37 0.12
N VAL A 64 -16.91 5.18 0.64
CA VAL A 64 -15.69 5.26 -0.16
C VAL A 64 -15.64 4.12 -1.18
N LEU A 65 -16.03 2.90 -0.81
CA LEU A 65 -16.15 1.78 -1.75
C LEU A 65 -17.15 2.09 -2.87
N TYR A 66 -18.31 2.63 -2.51
CA TYR A 66 -19.33 3.07 -3.48
C TYR A 66 -18.79 4.14 -4.42
N GLN A 67 -18.13 5.18 -3.88
CA GLN A 67 -17.55 6.26 -4.67
C GLN A 67 -16.44 5.78 -5.62
N GLY A 68 -15.66 4.78 -5.22
CA GLY A 68 -14.64 4.17 -6.08
C GLY A 68 -15.23 3.40 -7.26
N VAL A 69 -16.32 2.65 -7.03
CA VAL A 69 -17.03 1.96 -8.11
C VAL A 69 -17.76 2.98 -9.00
N ASP A 70 -18.53 3.88 -8.40
CA ASP A 70 -19.29 4.93 -9.08
C ASP A 70 -18.38 5.81 -9.96
N GLY A 71 -17.23 6.24 -9.44
CA GLY A 71 -16.28 7.07 -10.17
C GLY A 71 -15.78 6.43 -11.47
N ILE A 72 -15.69 5.10 -11.54
CA ILE A 72 -15.28 4.37 -12.75
C ILE A 72 -16.49 4.09 -13.64
N THR A 73 -17.60 3.64 -13.06
CA THR A 73 -18.79 3.24 -13.83
C THR A 73 -19.48 4.43 -14.46
N SER A 74 -19.55 5.56 -13.76
CA SER A 74 -20.21 6.77 -14.24
C SER A 74 -19.49 7.43 -15.40
N LEU A 75 -18.17 7.21 -15.55
CA LEU A 75 -17.42 7.63 -16.73
C LEU A 75 -17.74 6.84 -18.01
N ILE A 76 -18.23 5.61 -17.86
CA ILE A 76 -18.52 4.70 -18.97
C ILE A 76 -20.01 4.74 -19.34
N MET A 77 -20.88 4.78 -18.32
CA MET A 77 -22.32 4.58 -18.49
C MET A 77 -23.11 5.88 -18.59
N THR A 78 -22.65 6.95 -17.94
CA THR A 78 -23.42 8.19 -17.87
C THR A 78 -22.96 9.13 -18.99
N PRO A 79 -23.88 9.57 -19.87
CA PRO A 79 -23.56 10.60 -20.86
C PRO A 79 -23.05 11.85 -20.17
N GLY A 80 -21.75 12.10 -20.30
CA GLY A 80 -21.08 13.26 -19.76
C GLY A 80 -20.97 14.41 -20.75
N LEU A 81 -20.54 15.58 -20.26
CA LEU A 81 -20.12 16.70 -21.11
C LEU A 81 -18.89 16.29 -21.96
N ILE A 82 -18.05 15.45 -21.36
CA ILE A 82 -16.84 14.88 -21.97
C ILE A 82 -16.86 13.39 -21.67
N ASN A 83 -17.29 12.62 -22.66
CA ASN A 83 -17.45 11.18 -22.52
C ASN A 83 -16.11 10.49 -22.80
N LEU A 84 -15.75 9.56 -21.93
CA LEU A 84 -14.65 8.63 -22.16
C LEU A 84 -15.19 7.35 -22.77
N ASP A 85 -14.37 6.67 -23.57
CA ASP A 85 -14.74 5.33 -24.03
C ASP A 85 -14.17 4.25 -23.10
N PHE A 86 -14.73 3.04 -23.22
CA PHE A 86 -14.26 1.91 -22.42
C PHE A 86 -12.83 1.48 -22.79
N ALA A 87 -12.35 1.80 -24.00
CA ALA A 87 -11.01 1.45 -24.44
C ALA A 87 -9.95 2.28 -23.71
N ASP A 88 -10.23 3.57 -23.47
CA ASP A 88 -9.40 4.48 -22.70
C ASP A 88 -9.25 4.00 -21.24
N VAL A 89 -10.39 3.73 -20.57
CA VAL A 89 -10.38 3.19 -19.19
C VAL A 89 -9.62 1.86 -19.14
N LYS A 90 -9.88 0.97 -20.11
CA LYS A 90 -9.17 -0.31 -20.20
C LYS A 90 -7.67 -0.13 -20.42
N ALA A 91 -7.23 0.84 -21.22
CA ALA A 91 -5.81 1.08 -21.48
C ALA A 91 -5.04 1.50 -20.22
N VAL A 92 -5.66 2.26 -19.31
CA VAL A 92 -5.04 2.65 -18.03
C VAL A 92 -5.15 1.58 -16.96
N MET A 93 -6.26 0.84 -16.90
CA MET A 93 -6.52 -0.11 -15.80
C MET A 93 -6.12 -1.56 -16.09
N THR A 94 -5.77 -1.91 -17.34
CA THR A 94 -5.33 -3.29 -17.63
C THR A 94 -3.90 -3.52 -17.10
N GLY A 95 -3.77 -4.47 -16.17
CA GLY A 95 -2.47 -4.86 -15.60
C GLY A 95 -1.77 -3.73 -14.83
N ALA A 96 -2.52 -2.75 -14.32
CA ALA A 96 -1.97 -1.64 -13.55
C ALA A 96 -1.55 -2.07 -12.12
N GLY A 97 -2.07 -3.19 -11.64
CA GLY A 97 -1.77 -3.74 -10.33
C GLY A 97 -2.43 -2.89 -9.24
N SER A 98 -1.65 -2.27 -8.36
CA SER A 98 -2.19 -1.42 -7.30
C SER A 98 -2.61 -0.05 -7.83
N ALA A 99 -3.79 0.39 -7.38
CA ALA A 99 -4.30 1.73 -7.58
C ALA A 99 -4.67 2.39 -6.25
N LEU A 100 -4.65 3.71 -6.24
CA LEU A 100 -5.02 4.57 -5.12
C LEU A 100 -6.12 5.52 -5.57
N MET A 101 -6.94 5.95 -4.62
CA MET A 101 -8.08 6.80 -4.88
C MET A 101 -8.04 8.03 -3.99
N GLY A 102 -8.27 9.19 -4.57
CA GLY A 102 -8.49 10.45 -3.87
C GLY A 102 -9.85 11.01 -4.25
N ILE A 103 -10.59 11.50 -3.26
CA ILE A 103 -11.91 12.09 -3.46
C ILE A 103 -11.91 13.48 -2.83
N GLY A 104 -12.43 14.44 -3.57
CA GLY A 104 -12.57 15.83 -3.14
C GLY A 104 -13.92 16.39 -3.53
N HIS A 105 -14.39 17.33 -2.72
CA HIS A 105 -15.65 18.03 -2.89
C HIS A 105 -15.38 19.52 -2.80
N GLY A 106 -16.13 20.31 -3.57
CA GLY A 106 -15.98 21.77 -3.58
C GLY A 106 -17.32 22.44 -3.89
N THR A 107 -17.51 23.64 -3.34
CA THR A 107 -18.71 24.46 -3.50
C THR A 107 -18.32 25.92 -3.72
N GLY A 108 -19.23 26.72 -4.27
CA GLY A 108 -18.99 28.14 -4.57
C GLY A 108 -18.26 28.40 -5.88
N GLU A 109 -17.62 29.57 -6.00
CA GLU A 109 -17.08 30.08 -7.28
C GLU A 109 -15.85 29.30 -7.79
N ASN A 110 -15.05 28.74 -6.87
CA ASN A 110 -13.86 27.92 -7.21
C ASN A 110 -14.08 26.42 -6.94
N ARG A 111 -15.35 25.97 -6.92
CA ARG A 111 -15.74 24.60 -6.55
C ARG A 111 -14.93 23.50 -7.23
N ALA A 112 -14.68 23.60 -8.54
CA ALA A 112 -13.94 22.57 -9.26
C ALA A 112 -12.44 22.55 -8.89
N GLU A 113 -11.84 23.72 -8.66
CA GLU A 113 -10.43 23.85 -8.26
C GLU A 113 -10.22 23.37 -6.83
N ASP A 114 -11.12 23.77 -5.91
CA ASP A 114 -11.09 23.35 -4.51
C ASP A 114 -11.32 21.83 -4.38
N ALA A 115 -12.26 21.27 -5.17
CA ALA A 115 -12.50 19.84 -5.22
C ALA A 115 -11.26 19.07 -5.74
N ALA A 116 -10.62 19.56 -6.82
CA ALA A 116 -9.41 18.93 -7.35
C ALA A 116 -8.26 18.97 -6.33
N LYS A 117 -8.07 20.10 -5.64
CA LYS A 117 -7.08 20.23 -4.58
C LYS A 117 -7.35 19.25 -3.44
N ALA A 118 -8.59 19.18 -2.97
CA ALA A 118 -9.02 18.26 -1.92
C ALA A 118 -8.79 16.79 -2.32
N ALA A 119 -9.06 16.43 -3.59
CA ALA A 119 -8.86 15.09 -4.11
C ALA A 119 -7.37 14.69 -4.11
N VAL A 120 -6.48 15.58 -4.57
CA VAL A 120 -5.02 15.35 -4.60
C VAL A 120 -4.42 15.28 -3.19
N SER A 121 -4.94 16.07 -2.25
CA SER A 121 -4.50 16.04 -0.85
C SER A 121 -5.27 15.04 0.01
N SER A 122 -6.09 14.17 -0.60
CA SER A 122 -6.96 13.26 0.14
C SER A 122 -6.12 12.24 0.93
N PRO A 123 -6.42 11.99 2.22
CA PRO A 123 -5.72 10.98 3.03
C PRO A 123 -5.78 9.55 2.46
N LEU A 124 -6.70 9.31 1.52
CA LEU A 124 -6.87 8.03 0.83
C LEU A 124 -5.78 7.77 -0.24
N LEU A 125 -5.07 8.81 -0.69
CA LEU A 125 -3.88 8.69 -1.52
C LEU A 125 -2.65 8.40 -0.64
N GLU A 126 -2.41 7.12 -0.32
CA GLU A 126 -1.27 6.70 0.52
C GLU A 126 0.10 7.10 -0.05
N ALA A 127 0.21 7.20 -1.38
CA ALA A 127 1.40 7.62 -2.10
C ALA A 127 1.07 8.82 -3.00
N SER A 128 2.05 9.72 -3.15
CA SER A 128 1.95 10.85 -4.07
C SER A 128 1.62 10.36 -5.49
N ILE A 129 0.74 11.10 -6.18
CA ILE A 129 0.29 10.80 -7.55
C ILE A 129 1.47 10.77 -8.55
N ASP A 130 2.60 11.41 -8.20
CA ASP A 130 3.87 11.41 -8.93
C ASP A 130 4.36 10.02 -9.40
N GLY A 131 4.02 8.94 -8.69
CA GLY A 131 4.46 7.57 -9.03
C GLY A 131 3.55 6.84 -10.02
N ALA A 132 2.39 7.41 -10.38
CA ALA A 132 1.38 6.74 -11.16
C ALA A 132 1.68 6.81 -12.67
N LYS A 133 1.43 5.71 -13.39
CA LYS A 133 1.58 5.64 -14.86
C LYS A 133 0.31 5.97 -15.60
N GLY A 134 -0.83 5.79 -14.93
CA GLY A 134 -2.13 6.17 -15.43
C GLY A 134 -2.90 6.87 -14.34
N VAL A 135 -3.60 7.93 -14.71
CA VAL A 135 -4.48 8.68 -13.82
C VAL A 135 -5.83 8.80 -14.51
N LEU A 136 -6.87 8.34 -13.83
CA LEU A 136 -8.24 8.53 -14.25
C LEU A 136 -8.85 9.62 -13.36
N LEU A 137 -9.34 10.67 -14.01
CA LEU A 137 -9.97 11.83 -13.41
C LEU A 137 -11.44 11.84 -13.78
N SER A 138 -12.31 11.75 -12.77
CA SER A 138 -13.75 11.91 -12.92
C SER A 138 -14.20 13.18 -12.22
N ILE A 139 -14.86 14.07 -12.96
CA ILE A 139 -15.43 15.31 -12.44
C ILE A 139 -16.94 15.19 -12.57
N ALA A 140 -17.64 15.12 -11.43
CA ALA A 140 -19.09 15.11 -11.38
C ALA A 140 -19.59 16.45 -10.85
N GLY A 141 -20.58 17.04 -11.50
CA GLY A 141 -21.16 18.31 -11.07
C GLY A 141 -22.50 18.59 -11.74
N PRO A 142 -23.20 19.65 -11.33
CA PRO A 142 -24.46 20.07 -11.94
C PRO A 142 -24.34 20.43 -13.41
N SER A 143 -25.48 20.46 -14.09
CA SER A 143 -25.60 20.88 -15.50
C SER A 143 -25.15 22.31 -15.79
N ASP A 144 -24.97 23.16 -14.77
CA ASP A 144 -24.44 24.51 -14.90
C ASP A 144 -22.90 24.60 -14.87
N MET A 145 -22.22 23.47 -14.64
CA MET A 145 -20.76 23.41 -14.58
C MET A 145 -20.14 23.82 -15.92
N ALA A 146 -19.32 24.86 -15.89
CA ALA A 146 -18.73 25.42 -17.09
C ALA A 146 -17.41 24.73 -17.48
N LEU A 147 -17.13 24.69 -18.78
CA LEU A 147 -15.90 24.07 -19.31
C LEU A 147 -14.61 24.64 -18.68
N HIS A 148 -14.60 25.92 -18.32
CA HIS A 148 -13.43 26.55 -17.70
C HIS A 148 -13.18 26.05 -16.27
N GLU A 149 -14.23 25.69 -15.52
CA GLU A 149 -14.11 25.08 -14.19
C GLU A 149 -13.46 23.69 -14.31
N VAL A 150 -13.96 22.88 -15.25
CA VAL A 150 -13.43 21.54 -15.57
C VAL A 150 -11.96 21.62 -16.00
N ASN A 151 -11.61 22.57 -16.86
CA ASN A 151 -10.24 22.73 -17.34
C ASN A 151 -9.26 23.12 -16.20
N ARG A 152 -9.67 24.00 -15.27
CA ARG A 152 -8.83 24.36 -14.11
C ARG A 152 -8.55 23.16 -13.21
N ALA A 153 -9.58 22.35 -12.93
CA ALA A 153 -9.44 21.13 -12.16
C ALA A 153 -8.49 20.13 -12.83
N ALA A 154 -8.63 19.92 -14.14
CA ALA A 154 -7.77 19.05 -14.92
C ALA A 154 -6.31 19.54 -14.93
N GLU A 155 -6.07 20.82 -15.21
CA GLU A 155 -4.73 21.42 -15.19
C GLU A 155 -4.03 21.27 -13.83
N MET A 156 -4.77 21.41 -12.73
CA MET A 156 -4.21 21.23 -11.38
C MET A 156 -3.70 19.80 -11.18
N ILE A 157 -4.48 18.80 -11.60
CA ILE A 157 -4.11 17.39 -11.45
C ILE A 157 -2.96 17.03 -12.38
N THR A 158 -2.95 17.55 -13.60
CA THR A 158 -1.83 17.36 -14.54
C THR A 158 -0.52 17.94 -14.00
N LYS A 159 -0.55 19.05 -13.24
CA LYS A 159 0.66 19.65 -12.64
C LYS A 159 1.30 18.80 -11.54
N VAL A 160 0.51 17.97 -10.85
CA VAL A 160 0.97 17.08 -9.76
C VAL A 160 1.11 15.62 -10.20
N ALA A 161 0.75 15.30 -11.44
CA ALA A 161 0.93 13.97 -12.00
C ALA A 161 2.31 13.86 -12.65
N HIS A 162 2.78 12.62 -12.82
CA HIS A 162 4.01 12.37 -13.54
C HIS A 162 3.91 12.89 -14.99
N PRO A 163 4.94 13.55 -15.57
CA PRO A 163 4.91 14.06 -16.95
C PRO A 163 4.60 12.99 -18.01
N ASP A 164 5.03 11.75 -17.74
CA ASP A 164 4.78 10.58 -18.60
C ASP A 164 3.52 9.78 -18.21
N ALA A 165 2.71 10.27 -17.27
CA ALA A 165 1.46 9.60 -16.90
C ALA A 165 0.43 9.75 -18.02
N ASN A 166 -0.26 8.66 -18.35
CA ASN A 166 -1.44 8.72 -19.20
C ASN A 166 -2.63 9.23 -18.37
N ILE A 167 -3.03 10.48 -18.58
CA ILE A 167 -4.12 11.10 -17.84
C ILE A 167 -5.38 11.07 -18.71
N ILE A 168 -6.41 10.42 -18.18
CA ILE A 168 -7.72 10.31 -18.79
C ILE A 168 -8.68 11.13 -17.94
N PHE A 169 -9.41 12.05 -18.55
CA PHE A 169 -10.35 12.92 -17.85
C PHE A 169 -11.75 12.74 -18.42
N GLY A 170 -12.75 12.66 -17.55
CA GLY A 170 -14.15 12.64 -17.93
C GLY A 170 -14.98 13.54 -17.02
N ALA A 171 -16.04 14.10 -17.60
CA ALA A 171 -16.92 15.04 -16.91
C ALA A 171 -18.36 14.53 -16.99
N VAL A 172 -18.95 14.24 -15.85
CA VAL A 172 -20.31 13.71 -15.71
C VAL A 172 -21.23 14.79 -15.15
N ILE A 173 -22.44 14.87 -15.71
CA ILE A 173 -23.48 15.77 -15.20
C ILE A 173 -24.32 14.98 -14.18
N ASP A 174 -24.39 15.49 -12.95
CA ASP A 174 -25.20 14.97 -11.87
C ASP A 174 -25.92 16.12 -11.16
N ASP A 175 -27.19 16.35 -11.54
CA ASP A 175 -28.04 17.38 -10.95
C ASP A 175 -28.43 17.08 -9.49
N GLY A 176 -28.15 15.87 -8.97
CA GLY A 176 -28.35 15.51 -7.58
C GLY A 176 -27.35 16.18 -6.63
N LEU A 177 -26.23 16.70 -7.15
CA LEU A 177 -25.19 17.39 -6.37
C LEU A 177 -25.53 18.84 -6.02
N GLY A 178 -26.59 19.42 -6.60
CA GLY A 178 -26.92 20.83 -6.39
C GLY A 178 -25.79 21.74 -6.87
N ASP A 179 -25.22 22.56 -5.98
CA ASP A 179 -24.14 23.49 -6.33
C ASP A 179 -22.72 22.89 -6.15
N GLU A 180 -22.62 21.60 -5.79
CA GLU A 180 -21.38 20.92 -5.46
C GLU A 180 -20.71 20.28 -6.69
N VAL A 181 -19.37 20.34 -6.73
CA VAL A 181 -18.56 19.58 -7.67
C VAL A 181 -17.75 18.55 -6.90
N ARG A 182 -17.81 17.31 -7.37
CA ARG A 182 -17.06 16.17 -6.83
C ARG A 182 -15.99 15.74 -7.82
N VAL A 183 -14.76 15.65 -7.35
CA VAL A 183 -13.61 15.20 -8.13
C VAL A 183 -13.08 13.90 -7.54
N THR A 184 -13.04 12.87 -8.37
CA THR A 184 -12.46 11.56 -8.03
C THR A 184 -11.23 11.33 -8.88
N VAL A 185 -10.10 11.10 -8.22
CA VAL A 185 -8.82 10.78 -8.84
C VAL A 185 -8.47 9.33 -8.54
N ILE A 186 -8.25 8.53 -9.59
CA ILE A 186 -7.80 7.15 -9.47
C ILE A 186 -6.43 7.06 -10.13
N ALA A 187 -5.40 6.91 -9.30
CA ALA A 187 -4.02 6.77 -9.75
C ALA A 187 -3.67 5.28 -9.80
N ALA A 188 -3.13 4.80 -10.91
CA ALA A 188 -2.82 3.38 -11.14
C ALA A 188 -1.41 3.19 -11.71
N GLY A 189 -0.85 2.00 -11.53
CA GLY A 189 0.46 1.65 -12.09
C GLY A 189 1.66 1.99 -11.21
N PHE A 190 1.46 2.09 -9.89
CA PHE A 190 2.52 2.33 -8.89
C PHE A 190 3.56 1.18 -8.79
N ASP A 191 3.22 0.00 -9.31
CA ASP A 191 3.97 -1.23 -9.07
C ASP A 191 5.31 -1.37 -9.81
N LYS A 192 5.75 -0.38 -10.61
CA LYS A 192 7.06 -0.48 -11.28
C LYS A 192 8.24 0.15 -10.52
N LEU A 193 8.03 0.83 -9.39
CA LEU A 193 9.13 1.40 -8.60
C LEU A 193 9.47 0.63 -7.31
N GLY A 194 8.62 -0.31 -6.86
CA GLY A 194 8.76 -0.92 -5.52
C GLY A 194 9.50 -2.26 -5.44
N ASN A 195 9.49 -3.08 -6.49
CA ASN A 195 10.03 -4.45 -6.40
C ASN A 195 11.51 -4.60 -6.82
N GLY A 196 12.23 -3.49 -6.99
CA GLY A 196 13.63 -3.49 -7.40
C GLY A 196 14.66 -3.70 -6.28
N ASN A 197 14.30 -3.63 -4.99
CA ASN A 197 15.32 -3.53 -3.93
C ASN A 197 15.08 -4.35 -2.65
N ALA A 198 14.34 -5.46 -2.72
CA ALA A 198 14.25 -6.42 -1.61
C ALA A 198 14.86 -7.81 -1.92
N HIS A 199 15.31 -8.07 -3.15
CA HIS A 199 15.91 -9.36 -3.55
C HIS A 199 17.43 -9.34 -3.78
N GLY A 200 18.13 -8.26 -3.39
CA GLY A 200 19.58 -8.13 -3.58
C GLY A 200 20.47 -8.50 -2.39
N ARG A 201 19.90 -8.87 -1.23
CA ARG A 201 20.69 -9.00 0.03
C ARG A 201 20.95 -10.42 0.53
N ASN A 202 20.55 -11.46 -0.19
CA ASN A 202 20.89 -12.86 0.15
C ASN A 202 21.94 -13.53 -0.75
N GLY A 203 22.60 -12.78 -1.66
CA GLY A 203 23.66 -13.32 -2.52
C GLY A 203 25.10 -13.17 -2.01
N ARG A 204 25.31 -12.67 -0.79
CA ARG A 204 26.67 -12.31 -0.27
C ARG A 204 27.17 -13.12 0.93
N ILE A 205 26.51 -14.24 1.28
CA ILE A 205 27.02 -15.14 2.33
C ILE A 205 27.77 -16.36 1.75
N ASN A 206 27.67 -16.62 0.45
CA ASN A 206 28.31 -17.80 -0.16
C ASN A 206 29.73 -17.58 -0.72
N ARG A 207 30.50 -16.63 -0.17
CA ARG A 207 31.88 -16.35 -0.65
C ARG A 207 32.95 -16.38 0.46
N LEU A 208 32.66 -17.00 1.60
CA LEU A 208 33.61 -17.22 2.70
C LEU A 208 34.02 -18.70 2.87
N MET A 209 33.67 -19.56 1.91
CA MET A 209 34.15 -20.94 1.84
C MET A 209 34.83 -21.18 0.47
N GLU A 210 35.92 -20.47 0.23
CA GLU A 210 36.96 -20.97 -0.69
C GLU A 210 38.16 -21.32 0.17
N ALA A 211 38.46 -22.62 0.22
CA ALA A 211 39.62 -23.17 0.90
C ALA A 211 40.91 -22.59 0.30
N PRO A 212 41.92 -22.22 1.12
CA PRO A 212 43.20 -21.79 0.57
C PRO A 212 43.93 -23.00 -0.04
N ALA A 213 44.43 -22.81 -1.25
CA ALA A 213 45.26 -23.76 -1.97
C ALA A 213 46.54 -24.10 -1.17
N GLU A 214 46.88 -25.39 -1.13
CA GLU A 214 48.09 -25.94 -0.52
C GLU A 214 49.35 -25.23 -1.03
N THR A 215 50.06 -24.58 -0.11
CA THR A 215 51.44 -24.13 -0.35
C THR A 215 52.39 -25.17 0.26
N LYS A 216 53.11 -25.88 -0.61
CA LYS A 216 54.15 -26.85 -0.27
C LYS A 216 55.19 -26.21 0.67
N ARG A 217 55.32 -26.70 1.90
CA ARG A 217 56.39 -26.31 2.83
C ARG A 217 57.43 -27.44 2.90
N GLU A 218 58.69 -27.09 2.71
CA GLU A 218 59.84 -27.96 2.94
C GLU A 218 60.03 -28.25 4.44
N PRO A 219 60.58 -29.43 4.82
CA PRO A 219 60.74 -29.80 6.21
C PRO A 219 61.95 -29.11 6.84
N VAL A 220 61.74 -28.49 8.00
CA VAL A 220 62.81 -27.95 8.86
C VAL A 220 63.28 -29.07 9.82
N PRO A 221 64.59 -29.27 10.05
CA PRO A 221 65.08 -30.34 10.92
C PRO A 221 64.71 -30.09 12.39
N SER A 222 64.26 -31.15 13.06
CA SER A 222 64.00 -31.20 14.50
C SER A 222 65.32 -31.20 15.28
N LEU A 223 65.47 -30.25 16.19
CA LEU A 223 66.45 -30.29 17.27
C LEU A 223 65.71 -29.87 18.54
N LEU A 224 65.49 -30.83 19.43
CA LEU A 224 65.75 -30.78 20.87
C LEU A 224 64.97 -31.91 21.54
N ASP A 225 65.75 -32.80 22.13
CA ASP A 225 65.39 -33.97 22.91
C ASP A 225 64.74 -33.59 24.26
N ASP A 226 63.87 -34.51 24.71
CA ASP A 226 63.62 -34.99 26.07
C ASP A 226 63.62 -33.99 27.25
N GLU A 227 62.48 -33.89 27.95
CA GLU A 227 62.30 -34.34 29.34
C GLU A 227 60.95 -33.85 29.93
N ASP A 228 60.43 -34.62 30.87
CA ASP A 228 59.30 -34.40 31.79
C ASP A 228 57.85 -34.69 31.32
N ASP A 229 57.56 -36.00 31.29
CA ASP A 229 56.30 -36.59 31.73
C ASP A 229 56.03 -36.26 33.22
N GLU A 230 54.98 -35.50 33.51
CA GLU A 230 54.02 -35.74 34.61
C GLU A 230 53.04 -34.57 34.75
N MET A 231 51.77 -34.78 34.37
CA MET A 231 50.55 -34.23 35.03
C MET A 231 49.36 -34.25 34.05
N PHE A 232 48.73 -35.41 33.86
CA PHE A 232 47.30 -35.44 33.57
C PHE A 232 46.68 -36.79 33.95
N LYS A 233 45.85 -36.79 35.00
CA LYS A 233 44.87 -37.87 35.26
C LYS A 233 43.47 -37.27 35.06
N PRO A 234 42.58 -37.91 34.27
CA PRO A 234 41.20 -37.44 34.11
C PRO A 234 40.30 -37.93 35.27
N ALA A 235 39.37 -37.07 35.71
CA ALA A 235 38.30 -37.41 36.66
C ALA A 235 36.99 -37.77 35.90
N PRO A 236 36.12 -38.66 36.42
CA PRO A 236 34.97 -39.16 35.67
C PRO A 236 33.61 -38.51 35.99
N ALA A 237 32.74 -38.60 34.97
CA ALA A 237 31.28 -38.79 34.95
C ALA A 237 30.29 -37.63 35.26
N THR A 238 29.59 -37.24 34.18
CA THR A 238 28.13 -37.12 33.96
C THR A 238 27.24 -36.51 35.05
N VAL A 239 26.56 -35.41 34.70
CA VAL A 239 25.42 -34.86 35.44
C VAL A 239 24.13 -35.12 34.65
N VAL A 240 23.19 -35.86 35.26
CA VAL A 240 21.81 -36.04 34.81
C VAL A 240 20.94 -35.10 35.66
N PHE A 241 20.02 -34.36 35.06
CA PHE A 241 19.04 -33.54 35.77
C PHE A 241 17.72 -34.31 35.87
N ASP A 242 17.33 -34.68 37.08
CA ASP A 242 15.97 -35.10 37.41
C ASP A 242 15.17 -33.89 37.90
N ALA A 243 13.92 -33.82 37.46
CA ALA A 243 12.92 -32.85 37.89
C ALA A 243 12.18 -33.40 39.11
N ASP A 244 12.29 -32.72 40.24
CA ASP A 244 11.31 -32.60 41.33
C ASP A 244 12.04 -32.01 42.55
N GLU A 245 11.81 -30.73 42.86
CA GLU A 245 11.75 -30.15 44.22
C GLU A 245 11.68 -28.61 44.16
N ASP A 246 10.48 -28.11 44.47
CA ASP A 246 10.14 -26.86 45.16
C ASP A 246 11.07 -25.63 44.98
N LEU A 247 10.73 -24.77 44.01
CA LEU A 247 11.24 -23.41 43.93
C LEU A 247 10.58 -22.51 44.99
N ASP A 248 11.36 -22.05 45.95
CA ASP A 248 10.97 -21.00 46.91
C ASP A 248 10.70 -19.67 46.16
N ILE A 249 9.44 -19.24 46.16
CA ILE A 249 9.01 -17.96 45.59
C ILE A 249 9.22 -16.86 46.64
N PRO A 250 10.01 -15.80 46.35
CA PRO A 250 10.23 -14.70 47.30
C PRO A 250 8.94 -13.94 47.65
N ASP A 251 8.82 -13.51 48.90
CA ASP A 251 7.60 -12.98 49.54
C ASP A 251 6.96 -11.74 48.87
N PHE A 252 7.64 -11.03 47.98
CA PHE A 252 7.07 -9.83 47.33
C PHE A 252 6.08 -10.15 46.19
N LEU A 253 5.98 -11.43 45.76
CA LEU A 253 5.02 -11.87 44.72
C LEU A 253 3.67 -12.32 45.29
N LYS A 254 3.44 -12.20 46.60
CA LYS A 254 2.16 -12.51 47.25
C LYS A 254 1.47 -11.22 47.72
N SER A 255 0.97 -10.40 46.80
CA SER A 255 -0.28 -9.65 46.99
C SER A 255 -0.81 -9.05 45.70
#